data_AF-A0A946LEJ3-F1
#
_entry.id   AF-A0A946LEJ3-F1
#
_cell.length_a   1.000
_cell.length_b   1.000
_cell.length_c   1.000
_cell.angle_alpha   90.00
_cell.angle_beta   90.00
_cell.angle_gamma   90.00
#
_symmetry.space_group_name_H-M   'P 1'
#
loop_
_entity.id
_entity.type
_entity.pdbx_description
1 polymer ?
#
loop_
_entity_poly.entity_id
_entity_poly.type
_entity_poly.pdbx_seq_one_letter_code
_entity_poly.pdbx_strand_id
1 'polypeptide(L)'
;MRKTNLFLGLSLLLAAILLVGCEAPATLTVVPSPVSEEAAPAPEETPAPEVEAESQDMSGAAAKAVDLIGAWAEAGASETEAFDYTGVDGNTYQGSFEVDVLPLFTENNLWFDGAQACSGCHFANSENSYHEMDLSSYAGLMLGGDV
;
A
#
# COMPACT_ATOMS: atom_id res chain seq x y z
N MET A 1 -21.41 -66.89 15.24
CA MET A 1 -20.58 -66.32 14.16
C MET A 1 -20.32 -64.86 14.50
N ARG A 2 -19.05 -64.50 14.77
CA ARG A 2 -18.59 -63.15 15.11
C ARG A 2 -18.29 -62.37 13.83
N LYS A 3 -18.87 -61.18 13.64
CA LYS A 3 -18.34 -60.13 12.75
C LYS A 3 -18.57 -58.78 13.40
N THR A 4 -17.56 -58.34 14.16
CA THR A 4 -17.43 -57.00 14.71
C THR A 4 -16.16 -56.39 14.11
N ASN A 5 -16.22 -55.08 13.81
CA ASN A 5 -15.09 -54.16 13.71
C ASN A 5 -14.20 -54.23 12.45
N LEU A 6 -14.66 -53.66 11.34
CA LEU A 6 -13.74 -53.28 10.23
C LEU A 6 -13.96 -51.87 9.65
N PHE A 7 -15.00 -51.13 10.06
CA PHE A 7 -15.28 -49.82 9.46
C PHE A 7 -14.82 -48.60 10.28
N LEU A 8 -14.22 -48.79 11.46
CA LEU A 8 -13.76 -47.67 12.31
C LEU A 8 -12.25 -47.35 12.18
N GLY A 9 -11.49 -48.11 11.37
CA GLY A 9 -10.03 -47.96 11.27
C GLY A 9 -9.54 -47.05 10.14
N LEU A 10 -10.38 -46.72 9.16
CA LEU A 10 -9.96 -45.95 7.98
C LEU A 10 -10.13 -44.44 8.16
N SER A 11 -10.91 -44.01 9.18
CA SER A 11 -11.19 -42.59 9.42
C SER A 11 -10.19 -41.88 10.34
N LEU A 12 -9.24 -42.60 10.95
CA LEU A 12 -8.23 -42.01 11.85
C LEU A 12 -6.84 -41.86 11.20
N LEU A 13 -6.61 -42.48 10.03
CA LEU A 13 -5.31 -42.41 9.33
C LEU A 13 -5.19 -41.22 8.37
N LEU A 14 -6.29 -40.51 8.08
CA LEU A 14 -6.30 -39.34 7.18
C LEU A 14 -6.13 -38.00 7.92
N ALA A 15 -6.12 -38.00 9.26
CA ALA A 15 -6.00 -36.80 10.09
C ALA A 15 -4.56 -36.46 10.52
N ALA A 16 -3.55 -37.26 10.14
CA ALA A 16 -2.17 -37.12 10.62
C ALA A 16 -1.15 -36.66 9.56
N ILE A 17 -1.56 -36.30 8.34
CA ILE A 17 -0.64 -35.94 7.23
C ILE A 17 -0.72 -34.45 6.83
N LEU A 18 -1.38 -33.58 7.62
CA LEU A 18 -1.50 -32.14 7.29
C LEU A 18 -0.73 -31.20 8.24
N LEU A 19 0.22 -31.70 9.04
CA LEU A 19 0.94 -30.91 10.05
C LEU A 19 2.46 -30.75 9.82
N VAL A 20 2.95 -30.88 8.59
CA VAL A 20 4.35 -30.53 8.28
C VAL A 20 4.44 -29.95 6.87
N GLY A 21 4.38 -28.63 6.77
CA GLY A 21 4.57 -27.89 5.53
C GLY A 21 5.20 -26.53 5.80
N CYS A 22 6.53 -26.53 5.73
CA CYS A 22 7.47 -25.39 5.59
C CYS A 22 6.94 -23.97 5.83
N GLU A 23 7.45 -23.38 6.90
CA GLU A 23 7.78 -21.95 6.94
C GLU A 23 8.78 -21.62 5.82
N ALA A 24 8.48 -20.58 5.05
CA ALA A 24 9.49 -19.78 4.38
C ALA A 24 9.01 -18.32 4.38
N PRO A 25 9.74 -17.38 5.03
CA PRO A 25 9.49 -15.97 4.79
C PRO A 25 9.91 -15.66 3.35
N ALA A 26 8.95 -15.32 2.50
CA ALA A 26 9.24 -14.73 1.21
C ALA A 26 9.72 -13.29 1.44
N THR A 27 11.00 -13.13 1.76
CA THR A 27 11.67 -11.83 1.66
C THR A 27 11.86 -11.54 0.18
N LEU A 28 11.00 -10.70 -0.38
CA LEU A 28 11.15 -10.18 -1.74
C LEU A 28 12.23 -9.09 -1.73
N THR A 29 13.49 -9.48 -1.90
CA THR A 29 14.53 -8.51 -2.30
C THR A 29 14.41 -8.27 -3.79
N VAL A 30 13.88 -7.10 -4.17
CA VAL A 30 14.03 -6.58 -5.54
C VAL A 30 15.51 -6.23 -5.70
N VAL A 31 16.27 -7.16 -6.28
CA VAL A 31 17.63 -6.89 -6.76
C VAL A 31 17.48 -6.39 -8.18
N PRO A 32 17.81 -5.12 -8.50
CA PRO A 32 17.92 -4.72 -9.90
C PRO A 32 19.07 -5.52 -10.54
N SER A 33 18.74 -6.28 -11.58
CA SER A 33 19.73 -6.95 -12.41
C SER A 33 20.68 -5.92 -13.01
N PRO A 34 22.02 -6.12 -12.92
CA PRO A 34 22.93 -5.36 -13.74
C PRO A 34 22.79 -5.83 -15.18
N VAL A 35 22.29 -4.94 -16.05
CA VAL A 35 22.50 -5.08 -17.49
C VAL A 35 23.99 -4.96 -17.72
N SER A 36 24.63 -6.10 -17.97
CA SER A 36 25.98 -6.19 -18.48
C SER A 36 25.91 -5.88 -19.97
N GLU A 37 25.94 -4.59 -20.31
CA GLU A 37 26.20 -4.13 -21.67
C GLU A 37 27.72 -3.94 -21.83
N GLU A 38 28.23 -4.60 -22.87
CA GLU A 38 29.64 -4.72 -23.21
C GLU A 38 30.28 -3.37 -23.56
N ALA A 39 31.51 -3.17 -23.08
CA ALA A 39 32.24 -1.91 -23.11
C ALA A 39 32.58 -1.42 -24.53
N ALA A 40 32.28 -0.15 -24.80
CA ALA A 40 32.94 0.66 -25.82
C ALA A 40 33.79 1.75 -25.13
N PRO A 41 34.94 2.15 -25.71
CA PRO A 41 35.97 2.90 -24.99
C PRO A 41 35.58 4.35 -24.70
N ALA A 42 36.02 4.82 -23.53
CA ALA A 42 35.72 6.09 -22.91
C ALA A 42 36.15 7.33 -23.72
N PRO A 43 35.34 8.40 -23.76
CA PRO A 43 35.87 9.75 -23.77
C PRO A 43 36.23 10.17 -22.34
N GLU A 44 37.39 10.80 -22.14
CA GLU A 44 37.80 11.40 -20.87
C GLU A 44 36.76 12.45 -20.44
N GLU A 45 35.99 12.10 -19.42
CA GLU A 45 35.02 13.01 -18.80
C GLU A 45 35.66 13.58 -17.52
N THR A 46 35.70 14.91 -17.47
CA THR A 46 36.07 15.69 -16.29
C THR A 46 35.14 15.28 -15.13
N PRO A 47 35.64 15.02 -13.91
CA PRO A 47 34.76 14.61 -12.82
C PRO A 47 33.73 15.71 -12.55
N ALA A 48 32.46 15.38 -12.79
CA ALA A 48 31.32 16.14 -12.31
C ALA A 48 31.37 16.16 -10.77
N PRO A 49 31.00 17.28 -10.12
CA PRO A 49 30.96 17.32 -8.67
C PRO A 49 29.97 16.27 -8.17
N GLU A 50 30.44 15.38 -7.28
CA GLU A 50 29.60 14.53 -6.45
C GLU A 50 28.69 15.44 -5.64
N VAL A 51 27.44 15.60 -6.10
CA VAL A 51 26.40 16.21 -5.30
C VAL A 51 26.01 15.14 -4.28
N GLU A 52 26.57 15.23 -3.09
CA GLU A 52 26.08 14.51 -1.93
C GLU A 52 24.60 14.85 -1.77
N ALA A 53 23.73 13.91 -2.15
CA ALA A 53 22.31 13.99 -1.87
C ALA A 53 22.14 13.85 -0.36
N GLU A 54 22.14 14.98 0.35
CA GLU A 54 21.80 15.01 1.76
C GLU A 54 20.38 14.43 1.92
N SER A 55 20.30 13.27 2.58
CA SER A 55 19.02 12.69 2.99
C SER A 55 18.41 13.64 4.02
N GLN A 56 17.47 14.48 3.61
CA GLN A 56 16.73 15.32 4.52
C GLN A 56 15.87 14.43 5.43
N ASP A 57 16.01 14.60 6.74
CA ASP A 57 15.18 13.94 7.73
C ASP A 57 13.75 14.50 7.64
N MET A 58 12.90 13.81 6.89
CA MET A 58 11.49 14.19 6.69
C MET A 58 10.58 13.66 7.81
N SER A 59 11.13 13.16 8.92
CA SER A 59 10.31 12.65 10.02
C SER A 59 9.39 13.71 10.64
N GLY A 60 9.76 15.00 10.54
CA GLY A 60 8.92 16.14 10.94
C GLY A 60 7.66 16.34 10.10
N ALA A 61 7.69 15.90 8.83
CA ALA A 61 6.57 16.03 7.89
C ALA A 61 5.44 15.02 8.14
N ALA A 62 5.62 14.04 9.02
CA ALA A 62 4.54 13.13 9.36
C ALA A 62 3.31 13.91 9.86
N ALA A 63 2.10 13.45 9.53
CA ALA A 63 0.83 14.04 9.97
C ALA A 63 -0.17 12.96 10.39
N LYS A 64 -1.21 13.32 11.14
CA LYS A 64 -2.35 12.41 11.34
C LYS A 64 -3.13 12.31 10.03
N ALA A 65 -3.48 11.10 9.61
CA ALA A 65 -4.22 10.87 8.36
C ALA A 65 -5.49 11.73 8.24
N VAL A 66 -6.25 11.86 9.34
CA VAL A 66 -7.47 12.70 9.37
C VAL A 66 -7.18 14.20 9.20
N ASP A 67 -6.06 14.69 9.74
CA ASP A 67 -5.68 16.10 9.60
C ASP A 67 -5.20 16.38 8.18
N LEU A 68 -4.52 15.41 7.55
CA LEU A 68 -4.07 15.48 6.17
C LEU A 68 -5.25 15.49 5.17
N ILE A 69 -6.24 14.61 5.36
CA ILE A 69 -7.48 14.62 4.57
C ILE A 69 -8.24 15.93 4.78
N GLY A 70 -8.32 16.41 6.03
CA GLY A 70 -8.96 17.68 6.36
C GLY A 70 -8.30 18.86 5.65
N ALA A 71 -6.97 18.93 5.68
CA ALA A 71 -6.22 19.98 4.98
C ALA A 71 -6.45 19.97 3.47
N TRP A 72 -6.44 18.79 2.84
CA TRP A 72 -6.77 18.65 1.42
C TRP A 72 -8.20 19.11 1.10
N ALA A 73 -9.18 18.70 1.91
CA ALA A 73 -10.57 19.07 1.72
C ALA A 73 -10.79 20.59 1.87
N GLU A 74 -10.20 21.21 2.89
CA GLU A 74 -10.28 22.66 3.13
C GLU A 74 -9.55 23.48 2.04
N ALA A 75 -8.53 22.91 1.41
CA ALA A 75 -7.86 23.49 0.24
C ALA A 75 -8.69 23.38 -1.06
N GLY A 76 -9.88 22.78 -1.01
CA GLY A 76 -10.78 22.63 -2.15
C GLY A 76 -10.73 21.26 -2.82
N ALA A 77 -10.10 20.27 -2.18
CA ALA A 77 -10.04 18.89 -2.63
C ALA A 77 -9.55 18.73 -4.08
N SER A 78 -8.50 19.46 -4.47
CA SER A 78 -7.97 19.41 -5.84
C SER A 78 -7.30 18.05 -6.13
N GLU A 79 -7.49 17.54 -7.34
CA GLU A 79 -6.78 16.36 -7.84
C GLU A 79 -5.30 16.66 -8.13
N THR A 80 -5.00 17.88 -8.58
CA THR A 80 -3.69 18.22 -9.18
C THR A 80 -2.94 19.34 -8.49
N GLU A 81 -3.63 20.19 -7.73
CA GLU A 81 -2.98 21.28 -7.00
C GLU A 81 -2.44 20.77 -5.66
N ALA A 82 -1.27 21.27 -5.28
CA ALA A 82 -0.71 21.01 -3.96
C ALA A 82 -1.53 21.75 -2.90
N PHE A 83 -1.55 21.20 -1.68
CA PHE A 83 -2.19 21.81 -0.52
C PHE A 83 -1.22 21.87 0.66
N ASP A 84 -1.36 22.91 1.48
CA ASP A 84 -0.55 23.07 2.69
C ASP A 84 -1.13 22.24 3.84
N TYR A 85 -0.28 21.58 4.61
CA TYR A 85 -0.64 20.92 5.87
C TYR A 85 0.44 21.12 6.94
N THR A 86 0.10 20.87 8.21
CA THR A 86 1.04 21.00 9.34
C THR A 86 1.57 19.63 9.76
N GLY A 87 2.89 19.48 9.77
CA GLY A 87 3.57 18.28 10.24
C GLY A 87 3.60 18.18 11.77
N VAL A 88 4.02 17.02 12.29
CA VAL A 88 4.16 16.76 13.74
C VAL A 88 5.19 17.65 14.42
N ASP A 89 6.11 18.24 13.66
CA ASP A 89 7.07 19.22 14.15
C ASP A 89 6.54 20.67 14.16
N GLY A 90 5.31 20.88 13.68
CA GLY A 90 4.65 22.18 13.62
C GLY A 90 4.99 23.02 12.39
N ASN A 91 5.84 22.54 11.48
CA ASN A 91 6.15 23.22 10.23
C ASN A 91 5.06 22.97 9.18
N THR A 92 5.00 23.86 8.19
CA THR A 92 4.12 23.71 7.02
C THR A 92 4.82 22.92 5.93
N TYR A 93 4.11 21.95 5.38
CA TYR A 93 4.53 21.11 4.26
C TYR A 93 3.48 21.15 3.15
N GLN A 94 3.87 20.72 1.96
CA GLN A 94 2.96 20.58 0.83
C GLN A 94 2.66 19.10 0.57
N GLY A 95 1.38 18.79 0.43
CA GLY A 95 0.89 17.48 0.02
C GLY A 95 0.20 17.57 -1.34
N SER A 96 -0.05 16.41 -1.94
CA SER A 96 -0.81 16.23 -3.17
C SER A 96 -1.81 15.09 -3.01
N PHE A 97 -2.89 15.12 -3.79
CA PHE A 97 -3.92 14.10 -3.69
C PHE A 97 -3.37 12.68 -3.96
N GLU A 98 -2.64 12.50 -5.06
CA GLU A 98 -2.17 11.18 -5.50
C GLU A 98 -1.18 10.54 -4.52
N VAL A 99 -0.29 11.34 -3.92
CA VAL A 99 0.79 10.83 -3.06
C VAL A 99 0.36 10.75 -1.59
N ASP A 100 -0.41 11.71 -1.12
CA ASP A 100 -0.61 11.90 0.32
C ASP A 100 -2.03 11.57 0.78
N VAL A 101 -3.03 11.63 -0.11
CA VAL A 101 -4.45 11.44 0.23
C VAL A 101 -4.99 10.12 -0.27
N LEU A 102 -4.80 9.79 -1.55
CA LEU A 102 -5.34 8.57 -2.16
C LEU A 102 -4.82 7.28 -1.47
N PRO A 103 -3.55 7.17 -1.05
CA PRO A 103 -3.07 5.99 -0.33
C PRO A 103 -3.81 5.75 0.99
N LEU A 104 -4.35 6.80 1.62
CA LEU A 104 -5.14 6.67 2.85
C LEU A 104 -6.41 5.83 2.65
N PHE A 105 -6.88 5.70 1.41
CA PHE A 105 -8.05 4.88 1.05
C PHE A 105 -7.68 3.55 0.39
N THR A 106 -6.49 3.48 -0.23
CA THR A 106 -6.12 2.36 -1.11
C THR A 106 -5.07 1.42 -0.51
N GLU A 107 -4.38 1.82 0.55
CA GLU A 107 -3.36 0.99 1.19
C GLU A 107 -3.86 0.24 2.44
N ASN A 108 -3.42 -1.02 2.57
CA ASN A 108 -3.63 -1.83 3.76
C ASN A 108 -2.70 -1.38 4.90
N ASN A 109 -3.11 -1.62 6.14
CA ASN A 109 -2.35 -1.35 7.37
C ASN A 109 -2.05 0.13 7.65
N LEU A 110 -2.64 1.06 6.89
CA LEU A 110 -2.31 2.49 7.03
C LEU A 110 -2.98 3.13 8.26
N TRP A 111 -4.23 2.76 8.54
CA TRP A 111 -4.98 3.29 9.68
C TRP A 111 -4.63 2.61 11.01
N PHE A 112 -4.37 1.31 10.97
CA PHE A 112 -3.92 0.47 12.07
C PHE A 112 -3.42 -0.88 11.53
N ASP A 113 -2.63 -1.61 12.34
CA ASP A 113 -2.10 -2.92 11.96
C ASP A 113 -3.24 -3.91 11.61
N GLY A 114 -3.17 -4.49 10.41
CA GLY A 114 -4.19 -5.40 9.90
C GLY A 114 -5.41 -4.71 9.28
N ALA A 115 -5.42 -3.37 9.16
CA ALA A 115 -6.50 -2.65 8.47
C ALA A 115 -6.54 -3.06 6.99
N GLN A 116 -7.73 -3.42 6.50
CA GLN A 116 -8.01 -3.53 5.08
C GLN A 116 -8.15 -2.12 4.48
N ALA A 117 -7.64 -1.92 3.27
CA ALA A 117 -7.84 -0.71 2.48
C ALA A 117 -9.34 -0.44 2.29
N CYS A 118 -9.73 0.83 2.34
CA CYS A 118 -11.13 1.23 2.12
C CYS A 118 -11.62 0.78 0.74
N SER A 119 -10.74 0.86 -0.27
CA SER A 119 -11.00 0.38 -1.62
C SER A 119 -11.21 -1.14 -1.70
N GLY A 120 -10.89 -1.93 -0.67
CA GLY A 120 -11.21 -3.36 -0.66
C GLY A 120 -12.71 -3.66 -0.62
N CYS A 121 -13.51 -2.74 -0.07
CA CYS A 121 -14.98 -2.84 -0.03
C CYS A 121 -15.69 -1.74 -0.84
N HIS A 122 -15.00 -0.62 -1.10
CA HIS A 122 -15.51 0.55 -1.82
C HIS A 122 -14.69 0.81 -3.10
N PHE A 123 -14.92 0.04 -4.16
CA PHE A 123 -14.05 -0.02 -5.35
C PHE A 123 -14.73 0.40 -6.66
N ALA A 124 -16.03 0.67 -6.65
CA ALA A 124 -16.77 1.02 -7.86
C ALA A 124 -18.10 1.70 -7.52
N ASN A 125 -18.57 2.60 -8.37
CA ASN A 125 -19.95 3.06 -8.33
C ASN A 125 -20.87 2.03 -9.00
N SER A 126 -21.09 0.92 -8.30
CA SER A 126 -21.95 -0.19 -8.73
C SER A 126 -22.46 -0.97 -7.52
N GLU A 127 -23.58 -1.69 -7.67
CA GLU A 127 -24.22 -2.50 -6.62
C GLU A 127 -23.31 -3.56 -5.96
N ASN A 128 -22.18 -3.92 -6.59
CA ASN A 128 -21.21 -4.86 -6.01
C ASN A 128 -20.28 -4.21 -4.97
N SER A 129 -20.22 -2.89 -4.95
CA SER A 129 -19.46 -2.10 -3.98
C SER A 129 -20.41 -1.61 -2.89
N TYR A 130 -19.95 -1.56 -1.64
CA TYR A 130 -20.82 -1.08 -0.57
C TYR A 130 -21.16 0.39 -0.77
N HIS A 131 -22.47 0.69 -0.71
CA HIS A 131 -23.04 2.00 -1.00
C HIS A 131 -22.66 2.54 -2.38
N GLU A 132 -22.49 1.66 -3.38
CA GLU A 132 -22.16 2.06 -4.76
C GLU A 132 -21.05 3.14 -4.79
N MET A 133 -20.04 2.97 -3.94
CA MET A 133 -19.02 3.99 -3.68
C MET A 133 -17.67 3.49 -4.18
N ASP A 134 -16.94 4.37 -4.85
CA ASP A 134 -15.56 4.13 -5.30
C ASP A 134 -14.59 5.04 -4.55
N LEU A 135 -13.73 4.46 -3.70
CA LEU A 135 -12.66 5.16 -3.00
C LEU A 135 -11.27 4.87 -3.60
N SER A 136 -11.22 4.27 -4.79
CA SER A 136 -9.97 3.89 -5.48
C SER A 136 -9.43 4.97 -6.41
N SER A 137 -10.19 6.04 -6.65
CA SER A 137 -9.85 7.10 -7.59
C SER A 137 -10.37 8.47 -7.13
N TYR A 138 -9.78 9.55 -7.65
CA TYR A 138 -10.30 10.91 -7.45
C TYR A 138 -11.75 11.03 -7.93
N ALA A 139 -12.02 10.53 -9.14
CA ALA A 139 -13.34 10.59 -9.75
C ALA A 139 -14.40 9.87 -8.90
N GLY A 140 -14.06 8.69 -8.35
CA GLY A 140 -14.92 7.95 -7.44
C GLY A 140 -15.21 8.71 -6.15
N LEU A 141 -14.17 9.25 -5.50
CA LEU A 141 -14.31 10.06 -4.29
C LEU A 141 -15.22 11.28 -4.51
N MET A 142 -15.09 11.96 -5.65
CA MET A 142 -15.90 13.12 -5.99
C MET A 142 -17.34 12.76 -6.38
N LEU A 143 -17.55 11.55 -6.92
CA LEU A 143 -18.89 11.08 -7.29
C LEU A 143 -19.70 10.68 -6.04
N GLY A 144 -19.04 10.13 -5.02
CA GLY A 144 -19.66 9.73 -3.76
C GLY A 144 -20.24 8.31 -3.79
N GLY A 145 -21.26 8.06 -2.97
CA GLY A 145 -21.95 6.76 -2.90
C GLY A 145 -23.44 6.88 -3.20
N ASP A 146 -24.06 5.73 -3.47
CA ASP A 146 -25.48 5.54 -3.83
C ASP A 146 -25.87 6.28 -5.13
N VAL A 147 -25.10 6.06 -6.21
CA VAL A 147 -25.09 6.83 -7.48
C VAL A 147 -25.00 5.95 -8.73
#